data_AF-A0A1V2MBX0-F1
#
_entry.id   AF-A0A1V2MBX0-F1
#
_cell.length_a   1.000
_cell.length_b   1.000
_cell.length_c   1.000
_cell.angle_alpha   90.00
_cell.angle_beta   90.00
_cell.angle_gamma   90.00
#
_symmetry.space_group_name_H-M   'P 1'
#
loop_
_entity.id
_entity.type
_entity.pdbx_description
1 polymer ?
#
loop_
_entity_poly.entity_id
_entity_poly.type
_entity_poly.pdbx_seq_one_letter_code
_entity_poly.pdbx_strand_id
1 'polypeptide(L)'
;MSNKKIRINAHEINIFTYCPHQWYYNHTNQIDTIDTKNAEEKNINENLSRKTENNDNFEDGQQFHLNYQALYEKSVRKKRIFITSLVILGSILLCLSFFW
;
A
#
# COMPACT_ATOMS: atom_id res chain seq x y z
N MET A 1 -19.24 -21.48 14.62
CA MET A 1 -18.95 -20.13 14.08
C MET A 1 -17.74 -20.24 13.17
N SER A 2 -17.89 -19.88 11.89
CA SER A 2 -16.82 -19.95 10.90
C SER A 2 -15.71 -18.95 11.26
N ASN A 3 -14.49 -19.43 11.45
CA ASN A 3 -13.31 -18.63 11.77
C ASN A 3 -12.83 -17.90 10.50
N LYS A 4 -13.64 -16.93 10.04
CA LYS A 4 -13.34 -16.12 8.87
C LYS A 4 -12.17 -15.22 9.26
N LYS A 5 -10.96 -15.51 8.76
CA LYS A 5 -9.77 -14.66 8.93
C LYS A 5 -10.14 -13.22 8.54
N ILE A 6 -10.32 -12.35 9.53
CA ILE A 6 -10.52 -10.92 9.31
C ILE A 6 -9.18 -10.39 8.80
N ARG A 7 -9.16 -9.89 7.56
CA ARG A 7 -8.00 -9.18 7.02
C ARG A 7 -8.08 -7.75 7.51
N ILE A 8 -7.23 -7.40 8.47
CA ILE A 8 -7.10 -6.03 8.96
C ILE A 8 -6.27 -5.24 7.94
N ASN A 9 -6.79 -4.11 7.46
CA ASN A 9 -6.06 -3.22 6.54
C ASN A 9 -5.23 -2.19 7.32
N ALA A 10 -4.13 -1.69 6.74
CA ALA A 10 -3.31 -0.62 7.30
C ALA A 10 -4.12 0.63 7.66
N HIS A 11 -5.16 0.92 6.87
CA HIS A 11 -6.10 2.02 7.17
C HIS A 11 -6.85 1.81 8.49
N GLU A 12 -7.31 0.58 8.77
CA GLU A 12 -8.01 0.27 10.02
C GLU A 12 -7.08 0.39 11.22
N ILE A 13 -5.82 -0.05 11.07
CA ILE A 13 -4.79 0.10 12.09
C ILE A 13 -4.52 1.59 12.34
N ASN A 14 -4.45 2.40 11.29
CA ASN A 14 -4.22 3.84 11.42
C ASN A 14 -5.36 4.54 12.18
N ILE A 15 -6.62 4.22 11.85
CA ILE A 15 -7.78 4.77 12.57
C ILE A 15 -7.78 4.30 14.03
N PHE A 16 -7.52 3.01 14.28
CA PHE A 16 -7.45 2.47 15.64
C PHE A 16 -6.34 3.15 16.45
N THR A 17 -5.15 3.33 15.86
CA THR A 17 -4.01 3.94 16.54
C THR A 17 -4.26 5.41 16.84
N TYR A 18 -4.90 6.13 15.91
CA TYR A 18 -5.20 7.56 16.08
C TYR A 18 -6.36 7.79 17.06
N CYS A 19 -7.46 7.03 16.92
CA CYS A 19 -8.62 7.11 17.78
C CYS A 19 -9.32 5.74 17.92
N PRO A 20 -8.98 4.96 18.97
CA PRO A 20 -9.57 3.64 19.20
C PRO A 20 -11.09 3.67 19.34
N HIS A 21 -11.63 4.74 19.93
CA HIS A 21 -13.06 4.93 20.11
C HIS A 21 -13.78 5.06 18.76
N GLN A 22 -13.30 5.93 17.87
CA GLN A 22 -13.88 6.08 16.53
C GLN A 22 -13.77 4.79 15.72
N TRP A 23 -12.66 4.05 15.85
CA TRP A 23 -12.52 2.73 15.24
C TRP A 23 -13.58 1.75 15.75
N TYR A 24 -13.81 1.68 17.07
CA TYR A 24 -14.80 0.76 17.66
C TYR A 24 -16.21 1.04 17.15
N TYR A 25 -16.63 2.30 17.08
CA TYR A 25 -17.95 2.65 16.53
C TYR A 25 -18.05 2.32 15.04
N ASN A 26 -17.03 2.64 14.25
CA ASN A 26 -17.03 2.31 12.82
C ASN A 26 -17.01 0.79 12.57
N HIS A 27 -16.30 0.03 13.40
CA HIS A 27 -16.20 -1.43 13.26
C HIS A 27 -17.48 -2.14 13.72
N THR A 28 -18.09 -1.67 14.81
CA THR A 28 -19.33 -2.22 15.36
C THR A 28 -20.55 -1.84 14.51
N ASN A 29 -20.66 -0.59 14.04
CA ASN A 29 -21.81 -0.11 13.26
C ASN A 29 -21.81 -0.58 11.80
N GLN A 30 -20.67 -1.01 11.25
CA GLN A 30 -20.61 -1.66 9.94
C GLN A 30 -21.29 -3.04 9.92
N ILE A 31 -21.57 -3.62 11.10
CA ILE A 31 -22.29 -4.90 11.23
C ILE A 31 -23.81 -4.69 11.13
N ASP A 32 -24.34 -3.51 11.49
CA ASP A 32 -25.78 -3.35 11.70
C ASP A 32 -26.59 -2.53 10.68
N THR A 33 -26.06 -1.59 9.88
CA THR A 33 -26.95 -0.87 8.94
C THR A 33 -26.25 -0.22 7.75
N ILE A 34 -26.75 -0.52 6.54
CA ILE A 34 -26.51 0.27 5.30
C ILE A 34 -27.13 1.68 5.43
N ASP A 35 -28.10 1.87 6.32
CA ASP A 35 -28.89 3.11 6.44
C ASP A 35 -28.25 4.21 7.31
N THR A 36 -27.27 3.91 8.17
CA THR A 36 -26.58 4.94 8.98
C THR A 36 -25.50 5.70 8.22
N LYS A 37 -24.95 5.12 7.14
CA LYS A 37 -23.97 5.82 6.28
C LYS A 37 -24.54 7.12 5.69
N ASN A 38 -25.82 7.12 5.32
CA ASN A 38 -26.47 8.29 4.72
C ASN A 38 -26.73 9.42 5.74
N ALA A 39 -26.90 9.08 7.03
CA ALA A 39 -27.17 10.05 8.09
C ALA A 39 -25.88 10.70 8.64
N GLU A 40 -24.78 9.93 8.72
CA GLU A 40 -23.46 10.48 9.02
C GLU A 40 -22.89 11.28 7.86
N GLU A 41 -23.07 10.84 6.60
CA GLU A 41 -22.64 11.63 5.43
C GLU A 41 -23.30 13.02 5.40
N LYS A 42 -24.55 13.14 5.83
CA LYS A 42 -25.25 14.43 5.94
C LYS A 42 -24.64 15.38 6.99
N ASN A 43 -24.19 14.86 8.14
CA ASN A 43 -23.56 15.69 9.19
C ASN A 43 -22.06 15.92 8.96
N ILE A 44 -21.39 15.00 8.26
CA ILE A 44 -20.01 15.17 7.81
C ILE A 44 -19.94 16.21 6.67
N ASN A 45 -21.01 16.35 5.88
CA ASN A 45 -21.13 17.35 4.81
C ASN A 45 -21.20 18.82 5.29
N GLU A 46 -21.52 19.10 6.56
CA GLU A 46 -21.35 20.46 7.11
C GLU A 46 -19.89 20.77 7.49
N ASN A 47 -19.05 19.75 7.69
CA ASN A 47 -17.61 19.89 7.90
C ASN A 47 -16.79 19.78 6.59
N LEU A 48 -17.46 19.75 5.44
CA LEU A 48 -16.91 19.42 4.12
C LEU A 48 -15.98 20.48 3.52
N SER A 49 -15.79 21.63 4.17
CA SER A 49 -14.69 22.54 3.79
C SER A 49 -13.30 21.92 4.04
N ARG A 50 -13.21 20.80 4.77
CA ARG A 50 -11.95 20.06 5.01
C ARG A 50 -11.73 18.85 4.10
N LYS A 51 -12.73 18.43 3.32
CA LYS A 51 -12.66 17.18 2.53
C LYS A 51 -11.89 17.37 1.22
N THR A 52 -11.74 18.61 0.75
CA THR A 52 -10.90 18.93 -0.41
C THR A 52 -9.41 18.74 -0.09
N GLU A 53 -8.94 19.22 1.08
CA GLU A 53 -7.51 19.16 1.43
C GLU A 53 -6.96 17.73 1.66
N ASN A 54 -7.79 16.79 2.12
CA ASN A 54 -7.33 15.42 2.36
C ASN A 54 -7.29 14.54 1.11
N ASN A 55 -8.08 14.87 0.09
CA ASN A 55 -8.13 14.09 -1.14
C ASN A 55 -6.86 14.32 -1.98
N ASP A 56 -6.42 15.57 -2.03
CA ASP A 56 -5.19 15.97 -2.73
C ASP A 56 -3.96 15.28 -2.12
N ASN A 57 -3.85 15.26 -0.79
CA ASN A 57 -2.75 14.57 -0.09
C ASN A 57 -2.75 13.04 -0.29
N PHE A 58 -3.93 12.43 -0.41
CA PHE A 58 -4.04 10.99 -0.68
C PHE A 58 -3.64 10.66 -2.12
N GLU A 59 -4.08 11.48 -3.08
CA GLU A 59 -3.68 11.35 -4.49
C GLU A 59 -2.18 11.55 -4.66
N ASP A 60 -1.60 12.58 -4.03
CA ASP A 60 -0.17 12.83 -4.02
C ASP A 60 0.62 11.66 -3.43
N GLY A 61 0.14 11.10 -2.31
CA GLY A 61 0.71 9.89 -1.70
C GLY A 61 0.66 8.69 -2.64
N GLN A 62 -0.47 8.48 -3.33
CA GLN A 62 -0.62 7.39 -4.29
C GLN A 62 0.32 7.56 -5.50
N GLN A 63 0.42 8.77 -6.06
CA GLN A 63 1.34 9.07 -7.15
C GLN A 63 2.80 8.86 -6.73
N PHE A 64 3.17 9.27 -5.51
CA PHE A 64 4.49 9.00 -4.96
C PHE A 64 4.81 7.50 -4.91
N HIS A 65 3.88 6.68 -4.40
CA HIS A 65 4.07 5.23 -4.32
C HIS A 65 4.23 4.57 -5.70
N LEU A 66 3.44 4.99 -6.69
CA LEU A 66 3.55 4.50 -8.06
C LEU A 66 4.90 4.86 -8.70
N ASN A 67 5.34 6.12 -8.53
CA ASN A 67 6.62 6.58 -9.03
C ASN A 67 7.80 5.87 -8.34
N TYR A 68 7.72 5.69 -7.02
CA TYR A 68 8.72 4.97 -6.25
C TYR A 68 8.81 3.50 -6.70
N GLN A 69 7.68 2.82 -6.90
CA GLN A 69 7.65 1.45 -7.42
C GLN A 69 8.32 1.36 -8.80
N ALA A 70 8.01 2.29 -9.71
CA ALA A 70 8.62 2.31 -11.03
C ALA A 70 10.15 2.50 -10.98
N LEU A 71 10.63 3.37 -10.08
CA LEU A 71 12.07 3.56 -9.85
C LEU A 71 12.73 2.33 -9.24
N TYR A 72 12.07 1.70 -8.26
CA TYR A 72 12.53 0.47 -7.64
C TYR A 72 12.66 -0.64 -8.68
N GLU A 73 11.64 -0.88 -9.49
CA GLU A 73 11.67 -1.89 -10.55
C GLU A 73 12.79 -1.65 -11.56
N LYS A 74 13.01 -0.39 -11.98
CA LYS A 74 14.14 -0.03 -12.85
C LYS A 74 15.48 -0.36 -12.19
N SER A 75 15.64 -0.05 -10.90
CA SER A 75 16.86 -0.34 -10.16
C SER A 75 17.12 -1.85 -10.04
N VAL A 76 16.08 -2.64 -9.79
CA VAL A 76 16.14 -4.10 -9.68
C VAL A 76 16.50 -4.71 -11.03
N ARG A 77 15.90 -4.23 -12.13
CA ARG A 77 16.25 -4.69 -13.50
C ARG A 77 17.72 -4.43 -13.82
N LYS A 78 18.24 -3.22 -13.52
CA LYS A 78 19.66 -2.89 -13.71
C LYS A 78 20.58 -3.80 -12.88
N LYS A 79 20.27 -4.01 -11.61
CA LYS A 79 21.02 -4.93 -10.74
C LYS A 79 21.02 -6.35 -11.29
N ARG A 80 19.86 -6.84 -11.75
CA ARG A 80 19.74 -8.18 -12.34
C ARG A 80 20.62 -8.31 -13.58
N ILE A 81 20.56 -7.36 -14.52
CA ILE A 81 21.39 -7.35 -15.74
C ILE A 81 22.88 -7.37 -15.38
N PHE A 82 23.29 -6.53 -14.42
CA PHE A 82 24.68 -6.47 -13.97
C PHE A 82 25.16 -7.80 -13.39
N ILE A 83 24.39 -8.40 -12.48
CA ILE A 83 24.71 -9.72 -11.89
C ILE A 83 24.78 -10.79 -12.98
N THR A 84 23.81 -10.83 -13.90
CA THR A 84 23.83 -11.82 -14.99
C THR A 84 25.05 -11.65 -15.90
N SER A 85 25.46 -10.41 -16.18
CA SER A 85 26.64 -10.14 -17.01
C SER A 85 27.93 -10.61 -16.33
N LEU A 86 28.06 -10.39 -15.02
CA LEU A 86 29.19 -10.89 -14.22
C LEU A 86 29.24 -12.42 -14.19
N VAL A 87 28.10 -13.09 -14.03
CA VAL A 87 28.03 -14.56 -14.04
C VAL A 87 28.47 -15.11 -15.40
N ILE A 88 27.99 -14.52 -16.50
CA ILE A 88 28.37 -14.93 -17.85
C ILE A 88 29.88 -14.72 -18.05
N LEU A 89 30.41 -13.55 -17.72
CA LEU A 89 31.83 -13.26 -17.87
C LEU A 89 32.70 -14.22 -17.04
N GLY A 90 32.31 -14.47 -15.79
CA GLY A 90 32.98 -15.42 -14.91
C GLY A 90 32.95 -16.85 -15.47
N SER A 91 31.81 -17.28 -16.03
CA SER A 91 31.70 -18.61 -16.65
C SER A 91 32.58 -18.75 -17.90
N ILE A 92 32.71 -17.70 -18.72
CA ILE A 92 33.61 -17.70 -19.88
C ILE A 92 35.07 -17.85 -19.42
N LEU A 93 35.48 -17.08 -18.41
CA LEU A 93 36.84 -17.16 -17.86
C LEU A 93 37.15 -18.55 -17.29
N LEU A 94 36.19 -19.18 -16.59
CA LEU A 94 36.34 -20.54 -16.10
C LEU A 94 36.50 -21.56 -17.24
N CYS A 95 35.67 -21.46 -18.28
CA CYS A 95 35.79 -22.33 -19.45
C CYS A 95 37.16 -22.19 -20.12
N LEU A 96 37.67 -20.96 -20.27
CA LEU A 96 38.99 -20.71 -20.84
C LEU A 96 40.12 -21.30 -19.97
N SER A 97 40.01 -21.19 -18.64
CA SER A 97 40.99 -21.76 -17.71
C SER A 97 40.99 -23.28 -17.65
N PHE A 98 39.88 -23.93 -18.02
CA PHE A 98 39.76 -25.39 -18.05
C PHE A 98 40.22 -25.99 -19.39
N PHE A 99 40.15 -25.20 -20.47
CA PHE A 99 40.56 -25.62 -21.83
C PHE A 99 42.04 -25.35 -22.15
N TRP A 100 42.73 -24.56 -21.33
CA TRP A 100 44.17 -24.29 -21.43
C TRP A 100 44.92 -25.14 -20.41
#